data_AF-A0A9D6HZL2-F1
#
_entry.id   AF-A0A9D6HZL2-F1
#
_cell.length_a   1.000
_cell.length_b   1.000
_cell.length_c   1.000
_cell.angle_alpha   90.00
_cell.angle_beta   90.00
_cell.angle_gamma   90.00
#
_symmetry.space_group_name_H-M   'P 1'
#
loop_
_entity.id
_entity.type
_entity.pdbx_description
1 polymer ?
#
loop_
_entity_poly.entity_id
_entity_poly.type
_entity_poly.pdbx_seq_one_letter_code
_entity_poly.pdbx_strand_id
1 'polypeptide(L)'
;MACSCDHSKVTLKKEVSTSGHSHAQVAQAKENSSKKVIDPVCKMALDSSKAVGKETYKQRTYFFCSKPCLEKFKAEPKKFIQS
;
A
#
# COMPACT_ATOMS: atom_id res chain seq x y z
N MET A 1 28.59 -9.84 54.44
CA MET A 1 27.12 -9.98 54.35
C MET A 1 26.58 -8.71 53.71
N ALA A 2 26.23 -8.75 52.41
CA ALA A 2 25.94 -7.55 51.61
C ALA A 2 24.54 -6.99 51.90
N CYS A 3 24.47 -5.71 52.23
CA CYS A 3 23.24 -4.91 52.23
C CYS A 3 22.97 -4.41 50.80
N SER A 4 21.88 -4.85 50.18
CA SER A 4 21.39 -4.30 48.91
C SER A 4 20.09 -3.56 49.15
N CYS A 5 20.19 -2.25 49.33
CA CYS A 5 19.10 -1.31 49.15
C CYS A 5 19.20 -0.76 47.71
N ASP A 6 18.28 -1.14 46.84
CA ASP A 6 17.84 -0.27 45.74
C ASP A 6 16.32 -0.32 45.65
N HIS A 7 15.74 0.79 46.11
CA HIS A 7 14.36 1.14 45.97
C HIS A 7 14.25 1.90 44.66
N SER A 8 13.59 1.36 43.65
CA SER A 8 12.81 2.19 42.73
C SER A 8 11.76 1.38 41.99
N LYS A 9 10.53 1.70 42.37
CA LYS A 9 9.33 1.59 41.55
C LYS A 9 9.67 1.87 40.08
N VAL A 10 9.20 1.05 39.15
CA VAL A 10 8.31 1.52 38.07
C VAL A 10 7.50 0.33 37.57
N THR A 11 6.22 0.42 37.87
CA THR A 11 5.11 -0.24 37.19
C THR A 11 5.24 -0.06 35.67
N LEU A 12 5.47 -1.14 34.93
CA LEU A 12 5.15 -1.14 33.49
C LEU A 12 4.68 -2.50 33.01
N LYS A 13 3.52 -2.90 33.51
CA LYS A 13 2.58 -3.67 32.69
C LYS A 13 2.08 -2.67 31.65
N LYS A 14 2.66 -2.68 30.45
CA LYS A 14 2.10 -1.90 29.34
C LYS A 14 0.88 -2.66 28.82
N GLU A 15 -0.21 -2.50 29.54
CA GLU A 15 -1.57 -2.72 29.06
C GLU A 15 -1.78 -1.84 27.83
N VAL A 16 -1.55 -2.44 26.66
CA VAL A 16 -1.94 -1.86 25.37
C VAL A 16 -3.45 -2.03 25.21
N SER A 17 -4.19 -1.21 25.94
CA SER A 17 -5.57 -0.90 25.61
C SER A 17 -5.54 0.02 24.40
N THR A 18 -5.57 -0.59 23.21
CA THR A 18 -6.01 0.09 22.01
C THR A 18 -7.22 -0.64 21.50
N SER A 19 -8.40 -0.10 21.78
CA SER A 19 -9.51 -0.11 20.82
C SER A 19 -9.04 0.66 19.58
N GLY A 20 -8.09 0.05 18.87
CA GLY A 20 -7.46 0.58 17.68
C GLY A 20 -8.32 0.16 16.51
N HIS A 21 -8.84 1.14 15.79
CA HIS A 21 -9.38 0.92 14.46
C HIS A 21 -8.21 0.40 13.61
N SER A 22 -8.13 -0.92 13.47
CA SER A 22 -7.13 -1.61 12.65
C SER A 22 -7.42 -1.37 11.17
N HIS A 23 -7.16 -0.14 10.72
CA HIS A 23 -6.67 0.03 9.37
C HIS A 23 -5.22 -0.46 9.40
N ALA A 24 -5.05 -1.75 9.10
CA ALA A 24 -3.77 -2.31 8.68
C ALA A 24 -3.32 -1.50 7.45
N GLN A 25 -2.59 -0.43 7.70
CA GLN A 25 -2.13 0.49 6.68
C GLN A 25 -1.00 -0.20 5.92
N VAL A 26 -1.42 -0.88 4.86
CA VAL A 26 -0.56 -1.48 3.86
C VAL A 26 0.44 -0.45 3.33
N ALA A 27 1.72 -0.75 3.57
CA ALA A 27 2.89 -0.39 2.78
C ALA A 27 2.76 0.88 1.91
N GLN A 28 3.06 2.04 2.48
CA GLN A 28 3.38 3.24 1.71
C GLN A 28 4.81 3.68 2.01
N ALA A 29 5.74 3.00 1.34
CA ALA A 29 7.09 3.50 1.15
C ALA A 29 7.30 3.67 -0.35
N LYS A 30 7.31 4.93 -0.83
CA LYS A 30 8.48 5.55 -1.47
C LYS A 30 8.09 6.89 -2.09
N GLU A 31 8.98 7.85 -1.80
CA GLU A 31 9.01 9.24 -2.18
C GLU A 31 8.93 9.51 -3.69
N ASN A 32 8.06 10.46 -4.02
CA ASN A 32 8.18 11.53 -5.01
C ASN A 32 8.98 11.27 -6.31
N SER A 33 8.25 10.91 -7.37
CA SER A 33 8.49 11.40 -8.73
C SER A 33 7.19 11.22 -9.51
N SER A 34 6.49 12.34 -9.72
CA SER A 34 5.14 12.47 -10.28
C SER A 34 5.00 11.96 -11.72
N LYS A 35 5.10 10.64 -11.93
CA LYS A 35 4.81 10.02 -13.23
C LYS A 35 3.32 9.70 -13.29
N LYS A 36 2.57 10.63 -13.89
CA LYS A 36 1.17 10.43 -14.22
C LYS A 36 1.06 9.35 -15.30
N VAL A 37 0.34 8.30 -14.99
CA VAL A 37 0.05 7.16 -15.88
C VAL A 37 -1.46 7.04 -16.01
N ILE A 38 -1.92 6.65 -17.20
CA ILE A 38 -3.34 6.50 -17.49
C ILE A 38 -3.73 5.04 -17.25
N ASP A 39 -4.74 4.83 -16.42
CA ASP A 39 -5.36 3.52 -16.25
C ASP A 39 -6.29 3.24 -17.44
N PRO A 40 -6.10 2.14 -18.18
CA PRO A 40 -6.89 1.83 -19.37
C PRO A 40 -8.31 1.35 -19.05
N VAL A 41 -8.62 1.01 -17.79
CA VAL A 41 -9.95 0.61 -17.32
C VAL A 41 -10.80 1.84 -17.01
N CYS A 42 -10.28 2.77 -16.20
CA CYS A 42 -11.05 3.95 -15.78
C CYS A 42 -10.79 5.21 -16.61
N LYS A 43 -9.79 5.21 -17.51
CA LYS A 43 -9.38 6.35 -18.34
C LYS A 43 -9.00 7.60 -17.52
N MET A 44 -8.65 7.40 -16.24
CA MET A 44 -8.22 8.44 -15.34
C MET A 44 -6.70 8.42 -15.18
N ALA A 45 -6.10 9.60 -15.04
CA ALA A 45 -4.70 9.71 -14.67
C ALA A 45 -4.53 9.42 -13.18
N LEU A 46 -3.60 8.53 -12.86
CA LEU A 46 -3.12 8.30 -11.50
C LEU A 46 -1.60 8.44 -11.46
N ASP A 47 -1.06 8.60 -10.26
CA ASP A 47 0.39 8.53 -10.09
C ASP A 47 0.83 7.06 -10.09
N SER A 48 1.85 6.72 -10.88
CA SER A 48 2.42 5.37 -10.89
C SER A 48 2.92 4.92 -9.52
N SER A 49 3.29 5.88 -8.66
CA SER A 49 3.71 5.65 -7.28
C SER A 49 2.54 5.36 -6.33
N LYS A 50 1.32 5.78 -6.69
CA LYS A 50 0.08 5.47 -5.96
C LYS A 50 -0.65 4.26 -6.53
N ALA A 51 -0.15 3.69 -7.63
CA ALA A 51 -0.75 2.53 -8.25
C ALA A 51 -0.74 1.34 -7.28
N VAL A 52 -1.92 0.82 -6.98
CA VAL A 52 -2.10 -0.35 -6.10
C VAL A 52 -1.72 -1.63 -6.86
N GLY A 53 -1.92 -1.64 -8.18
CA GLY A 53 -1.59 -2.74 -9.06
C GLY A 53 -0.84 -2.27 -10.31
N LYS A 54 -0.02 -3.15 -10.88
CA LYS A 54 0.59 -2.95 -12.19
C LYS A 54 0.65 -4.27 -12.95
N GLU A 55 0.50 -4.20 -14.26
CA GLU A 55 0.59 -5.36 -15.14
C GLU A 55 1.42 -5.03 -16.37
N THR A 56 2.30 -5.95 -16.74
CA THR A 56 3.08 -5.82 -17.98
C THR A 56 2.38 -6.60 -19.09
N TYR A 57 1.94 -5.89 -20.14
CA TYR A 57 1.30 -6.48 -21.30
C TYR A 57 1.91 -5.89 -22.58
N LYS A 58 2.25 -6.73 -23.57
CA LYS A 58 2.93 -6.31 -24.82
C LYS A 58 4.19 -5.44 -24.56
N GLN A 59 5.04 -5.85 -23.61
CA GLN A 59 6.24 -5.11 -23.21
C GLN A 59 5.97 -3.67 -22.68
N ARG A 60 4.72 -3.35 -22.33
CA ARG A 60 4.33 -2.09 -21.69
C ARG A 60 3.81 -2.36 -20.29
N THR A 61 4.27 -1.57 -19.32
CA THR A 61 3.76 -1.64 -17.94
C THR A 61 2.59 -0.69 -17.77
N TYR A 62 1.43 -1.25 -17.47
CA TYR A 62 0.20 -0.55 -17.13
C TYR A 62 0.06 -0.49 -15.61
N PHE A 63 -0.51 0.61 -15.13
CA PHE A 63 -0.70 0.88 -13.71
C PHE A 63 -2.19 1.05 -13.44
N PHE A 64 -2.63 0.55 -12.29
CA PHE A 64 -4.03 0.51 -11.90
C PHE A 64 -4.24 1.18 -10.55
N CYS A 65 -5.30 1.98 -10.47
CA CYS A 65 -5.65 2.70 -9.25
C CYS A 65 -6.13 1.76 -8.14
N SER A 66 -6.54 0.53 -8.47
CA SER A 66 -7.15 -0.41 -7.51
C SER A 66 -7.01 -1.85 -7.99
N LYS A 67 -7.05 -2.81 -7.03
CA LYS A 67 -7.08 -4.26 -7.31
C LYS A 67 -8.17 -4.68 -8.32
N PRO A 68 -9.44 -4.23 -8.21
CA PRO A 68 -10.46 -4.57 -9.21
C PRO A 68 -10.15 -4.10 -10.63
N CYS A 69 -9.42 -2.98 -10.82
CA CYS A 69 -9.00 -2.53 -12.15
C CYS A 69 -7.93 -3.47 -12.74
N LEU A 70 -6.96 -3.89 -11.91
CA LEU A 70 -5.98 -4.90 -12.31
C LEU A 70 -6.65 -6.22 -12.70
N GLU A 71 -7.64 -6.70 -11.94
CA GLU A 71 -8.34 -7.96 -12.24
C GLU A 71 -9.17 -7.89 -13.53
N LYS A 72 -9.90 -6.79 -13.73
CA LYS A 72 -10.62 -6.52 -14.99
C LYS A 72 -9.66 -6.53 -16.18
N PHE A 73 -8.53 -5.86 -16.04
CA PHE A 73 -7.52 -5.81 -17.08
C PHE A 73 -6.88 -7.18 -17.34
N LYS A 74 -6.57 -7.96 -16.30
CA LYS A 74 -6.09 -9.35 -16.42
C LYS A 74 -7.07 -10.25 -17.16
N ALA A 75 -8.37 -10.09 -16.88
CA ALA A 75 -9.42 -10.88 -17.52
C ALA A 75 -9.54 -10.54 -19.01
N GLU A 76 -9.56 -9.25 -19.36
CA GLU A 76 -9.79 -8.80 -20.74
C GLU A 76 -8.81 -7.72 -21.21
N PRO A 77 -7.49 -7.97 -21.25
CA PRO A 77 -6.49 -6.91 -21.50
C PRO A 77 -6.66 -6.31 -22.88
N LYS A 78 -7.03 -7.16 -23.86
CA LYS A 78 -7.25 -6.77 -25.26
C LYS A 78 -8.33 -5.71 -25.41
N LYS A 79 -9.39 -5.72 -24.59
CA LYS A 79 -10.50 -4.74 -24.68
C LYS A 79 -10.09 -3.35 -24.18
N PHE A 80 -9.18 -3.29 -23.20
CA PHE A 80 -8.77 -2.03 -22.57
C PHE A 80 -7.62 -1.32 -23.30
N ILE A 81 -6.82 -2.05 -24.08
CA ILE A 81 -5.64 -1.52 -24.83
C ILE A 81 -5.87 -1.41 -26.34
N GLN A 82 -7.12 -1.55 -26.80
CA GLN A 82 -7.47 -1.74 -28.21
C GLN A 82 -7.49 -0.45 -29.05
N SER A 83 -6.64 0.53 -28.73
CA SER A 83 -6.61 1.80 -29.45
C SER A 83 -5.32 2.03 -30.24
#